data_AF-A0A2T8KQV5-F1
#
_entry.id   AF-A0A2T8KQV5-F1
#
_cell.length_a   1.000
_cell.length_b   1.000
_cell.length_c   1.000
_cell.angle_alpha   90.00
_cell.angle_beta   90.00
_cell.angle_gamma   90.00
#
_symmetry.space_group_name_H-M   'P 1'
#
loop_
_entity.id
_entity.type
_entity.pdbx_description
1 polymer ?
#
loop_
_entity_poly.entity_id
_entity_poly.type
_entity_poly.pdbx_seq_one_letter_code
_entity_poly.pdbx_strand_id
1 'polypeptide(L)'
;MELSQARHAARAGAAAVTYTLVIEMQLVIGLTATIFTAVGMLVNNDFHAIPEEAREFGFGRTGYYLLLAGSAATYQCFFLGTIGAIFFGSALLAGVVMTVLIPVTEVLAVLLFSEPFNGTKGVALALSLWGFVSYFYGEVQTAKANRQPDNNPPNAEHLDP
;
A
#
# COMPACT_ATOMS: atom_id res chain seq x y z
N MET A 1 31.83 3.44 -21.27
CA MET A 1 31.46 4.08 -19.98
C MET A 1 30.05 3.68 -19.53
N GLU A 2 29.05 3.71 -20.42
CA GLU A 2 27.65 3.32 -20.19
C GLU A 2 27.46 1.92 -19.56
N LEU A 3 28.15 0.88 -20.04
CA LEU A 3 28.03 -0.48 -19.53
C LEU A 3 28.63 -0.68 -18.12
N SER A 4 29.62 0.14 -17.74
CA SER A 4 30.19 0.15 -16.39
C SER A 4 29.26 0.89 -15.43
N GLN A 5 28.71 2.04 -15.87
CA GLN A 5 27.67 2.78 -15.14
C GLN A 5 26.41 1.93 -14.94
N ALA A 6 25.94 1.21 -15.95
CA ALA A 6 24.80 0.31 -15.86
C ALA A 6 25.06 -0.88 -14.91
N ARG A 7 26.28 -1.45 -14.91
CA ARG A 7 26.66 -2.49 -13.93
C ARG A 7 26.80 -1.95 -12.51
N HIS A 8 27.26 -0.71 -12.33
CA HIS A 8 27.32 -0.07 -11.02
C HIS A 8 25.93 0.34 -10.52
N ALA A 9 25.03 0.81 -11.38
CA ALA A 9 23.63 1.09 -11.05
C ALA A 9 22.85 -0.20 -10.73
N ALA A 10 23.06 -1.27 -11.52
CA ALA A 10 22.48 -2.58 -11.24
C ALA A 10 23.05 -3.22 -9.96
N ARG A 11 24.34 -3.03 -9.66
CA ARG A 11 24.95 -3.45 -8.37
C ARG A 11 24.56 -2.58 -7.20
N ALA A 12 24.25 -1.29 -7.40
CA ALA A 12 23.71 -0.42 -6.37
C ALA A 12 22.26 -0.81 -6.03
N GLY A 13 21.47 -1.24 -7.01
CA GLY A 13 20.16 -1.86 -6.79
C GLY A 13 20.21 -3.30 -6.27
N ALA A 14 21.35 -3.98 -6.45
CA ALA A 14 21.62 -5.34 -5.96
C ALA A 14 22.57 -5.39 -4.76
N ALA A 15 22.81 -4.25 -4.09
CA ALA A 15 23.38 -4.27 -2.75
C ALA A 15 22.39 -5.06 -1.88
N ALA A 16 22.84 -6.14 -1.26
CA ALA A 16 21.98 -7.09 -0.55
C ALA A 16 20.93 -6.33 0.27
N VAL A 17 19.66 -6.42 -0.15
CA VAL A 17 18.53 -5.74 0.49
C VAL A 17 18.41 -6.32 1.89
N THR A 18 19.08 -5.67 2.82
CA THR A 18 19.19 -6.09 4.21
C THR A 18 18.03 -5.44 4.96
N TYR A 19 17.40 -6.15 5.90
CA TYR A 19 16.27 -5.64 6.68
C TYR A 19 16.56 -4.26 7.28
N THR A 20 17.77 -4.08 7.80
CA THR A 20 18.27 -2.82 8.34
C THR A 20 18.19 -1.68 7.33
N LEU A 21 18.60 -1.91 6.07
CA LEU A 21 18.57 -0.89 5.02
C LEU A 21 17.13 -0.49 4.66
N VAL A 22 16.20 -1.45 4.63
CA VAL A 22 14.79 -1.17 4.33
C VAL A 22 14.13 -0.37 5.45
N ILE A 23 14.41 -0.72 6.71
CA ILE A 23 13.93 0.04 7.89
C ILE A 23 14.56 1.43 7.94
N GLU A 24 15.84 1.57 7.61
CA GLU A 24 16.53 2.87 7.56
C GLU A 24 15.90 3.77 6.48
N MET A 25 15.67 3.25 5.28
CA MET A 25 14.99 3.98 4.21
C MET A 25 13.56 4.35 4.58
N GLN A 26 12.81 3.44 5.22
CA GLN A 26 11.46 3.75 5.71
C GLN A 26 11.48 4.86 6.77
N LEU A 27 12.46 4.85 7.68
CA LEU A 27 12.59 5.87 8.70
C LEU A 27 12.86 7.23 8.06
N VAL A 28 13.75 7.29 7.06
CA VAL A 28 14.04 8.53 6.32
C VAL A 28 12.79 9.03 5.57
N ILE A 29 12.10 8.15 4.85
CA ILE A 29 10.85 8.49 4.13
C ILE A 29 9.80 8.98 5.13
N GLY A 30 9.58 8.25 6.21
CA GLY A 30 8.58 8.57 7.23
C GLY A 30 8.87 9.90 7.93
N LEU A 31 10.14 10.14 8.30
CA LEU A 31 10.56 11.39 8.95
C LEU A 31 10.41 12.57 8.00
N THR A 32 10.85 12.42 6.74
CA THR A 32 10.72 13.47 5.72
C THR A 32 9.26 13.78 5.42
N ALA A 33 8.43 12.75 5.24
CA ALA A 33 7.00 12.90 5.04
C ALA A 33 6.32 13.56 6.25
N THR A 34 6.71 13.20 7.48
CA THR A 34 6.17 13.82 8.69
C THR A 34 6.51 15.31 8.76
N ILE A 35 7.76 15.68 8.47
CA ILE A 35 8.17 17.10 8.43
C ILE A 35 7.39 17.83 7.34
N PHE A 36 7.30 17.26 6.14
CA PHE A 36 6.58 17.86 5.03
C PHE A 36 5.09 18.09 5.37
N THR A 37 4.41 17.07 5.90
CA THR A 37 3.02 17.15 6.31
C THR A 37 2.84 18.12 7.48
N ALA A 38 3.77 18.16 8.45
CA ALA A 38 3.73 19.12 9.55
C ALA A 38 3.86 20.57 9.05
N VAL A 39 4.73 20.83 8.07
CA VAL A 39 4.81 22.14 7.43
C VAL A 39 3.52 22.47 6.68
N GLY A 40 2.94 21.51 5.95
CA GLY A 40 1.65 21.68 5.27
C GLY A 40 0.52 22.04 6.25
N MET A 41 0.40 21.30 7.35
CA MET A 41 -0.57 21.58 8.42
C MET A 41 -0.32 22.93 9.09
N LEU A 42 0.94 23.33 9.24
CA LEU A 42 1.29 24.64 9.80
C LEU A 42 0.85 25.79 8.88
N VAL A 43 1.10 25.66 7.58
CA VAL A 43 0.69 26.65 6.56
C VAL A 43 -0.84 26.74 6.46
N ASN A 44 -1.55 25.62 6.60
CA ASN A 44 -3.01 25.56 6.56
C ASN A 44 -3.70 25.99 7.86
N ASN A 45 -2.94 26.25 8.94
CA ASN A 45 -3.47 26.51 10.29
C ASN A 45 -4.28 25.35 10.90
N ASP A 46 -4.05 24.12 10.45
CA ASP A 46 -4.76 22.93 10.94
C ASP A 46 -4.51 22.73 12.45
N PHE A 47 -3.31 23.08 12.94
CA PHE A 47 -3.00 23.04 14.38
C PHE A 47 -3.88 23.92 15.25
N HIS A 48 -4.48 24.97 14.69
CA HIS A 48 -5.42 25.82 15.42
C HIS A 48 -6.85 25.23 15.42
N ALA A 49 -7.21 24.48 14.37
CA ALA A 49 -8.51 23.83 14.23
C ALA A 49 -8.63 22.56 15.08
N ILE A 50 -7.56 21.77 15.23
CA ILE A 50 -7.51 20.53 16.03
C ILE A 50 -8.16 20.64 17.44
N PRO A 51 -7.85 21.65 18.28
CA PRO A 51 -8.45 21.77 19.61
C PRO A 51 -9.94 22.12 19.59
N GLU A 52 -10.42 22.76 18.52
CA GLU A 52 -11.83 23.05 18.28
C GLU A 52 -12.58 21.77 17.88
N GLU A 53 -12.05 21.03 16.89
CA GLU A 53 -12.56 19.72 16.48
C GLU A 53 -12.60 18.73 17.65
N ALA A 54 -11.54 18.68 18.46
CA ALA A 54 -11.47 17.81 19.63
C ALA A 54 -12.53 18.16 20.69
N ARG A 55 -13.02 19.40 20.73
CA ARG A 55 -14.08 19.83 21.65
C ARG A 55 -15.46 19.42 21.14
N GLU A 56 -15.66 19.43 19.83
CA GLU A 56 -16.91 19.02 19.17
C GLU A 56 -17.01 17.50 18.98
N PHE A 57 -15.90 16.78 19.17
CA PHE A 57 -15.87 15.33 19.04
C PHE A 57 -16.78 14.65 20.07
N GLY A 58 -17.70 13.80 19.59
CA GLY A 58 -18.77 13.20 20.40
C GLY A 58 -18.30 12.32 21.57
N PHE A 59 -17.07 11.79 21.52
CA PHE A 59 -16.44 11.04 22.61
C PHE A 59 -15.56 11.90 23.53
N GLY A 60 -15.59 13.22 23.36
CA GLY A 60 -14.79 14.19 24.11
C GLY A 60 -13.34 14.31 23.64
N ARG A 61 -12.63 15.31 24.19
CA ARG A 61 -11.22 15.63 23.83
C ARG A 61 -10.28 14.44 23.99
N THR A 62 -10.38 13.72 25.09
CA THR A 62 -9.52 12.54 25.35
C THR A 62 -9.76 11.43 24.34
N GLY A 63 -11.02 11.21 23.95
CA GLY A 63 -11.39 10.24 22.92
C GLY A 63 -10.85 10.63 21.55
N TYR A 64 -10.92 11.92 21.19
CA TYR A 64 -10.35 12.42 19.94
C TYR A 64 -8.83 12.18 19.87
N TYR A 65 -8.07 12.61 20.88
CA TYR A 65 -6.61 12.41 20.88
C TYR A 65 -6.22 10.93 20.95
N LEU A 66 -6.97 10.10 21.68
CA LEU A 66 -6.73 8.67 21.75
C LEU A 66 -7.00 8.00 20.40
N LEU A 67 -8.07 8.39 19.69
CA LEU A 67 -8.36 7.91 18.34
C LEU A 67 -7.26 8.35 17.37
N LEU A 68 -6.86 9.62 17.40
CA LEU A 68 -5.80 10.16 16.54
C LEU A 68 -4.47 9.42 16.75
N ALA A 69 -4.05 9.27 18.01
CA ALA A 69 -2.82 8.56 18.37
C ALA A 69 -2.90 7.07 18.07
N GLY A 70 -4.04 6.43 18.35
CA GLY A 70 -4.29 5.02 18.07
C GLY A 70 -4.28 4.71 16.56
N SER A 71 -4.91 5.56 15.76
CA SER A 71 -4.86 5.48 14.30
C SER A 71 -3.44 5.66 13.79
N ALA A 72 -2.71 6.68 14.26
CA ALA A 72 -1.32 6.91 13.87
C ALA A 72 -0.41 5.70 14.21
N ALA A 73 -0.55 5.15 15.42
CA ALA A 73 0.19 3.95 15.85
C ALA A 73 -0.15 2.72 14.99
N THR A 74 -1.44 2.53 14.67
CA THR A 74 -1.90 1.43 13.80
C THR A 74 -1.30 1.55 12.40
N TYR A 75 -1.30 2.75 11.81
CA TYR A 75 -0.68 3.00 10.52
C TYR A 75 0.84 2.76 10.54
N GLN A 76 1.54 3.20 11.58
CA GLN A 76 2.98 2.93 11.72
C GLN A 76 3.28 1.43 11.82
N CYS A 77 2.52 0.68 12.63
CA CYS A 77 2.62 -0.77 12.71
C CYS A 77 2.32 -1.46 11.38
N PHE A 78 1.35 -0.94 10.62
CA PHE A 78 1.01 -1.45 9.29
C PHE A 78 2.18 -1.30 8.31
N PHE A 79 2.80 -0.11 8.22
CA PHE A 79 3.98 0.10 7.37
C PHE A 79 5.16 -0.80 7.76
N LEU A 80 5.40 -0.97 9.07
CA LEU A 80 6.42 -1.91 9.58
C LEU A 80 6.09 -3.36 9.22
N GLY A 81 4.82 -3.76 9.30
CA GLY A 81 4.34 -5.09 8.91
C GLY A 81 4.56 -5.36 7.42
N THR A 82 4.29 -4.38 6.56
CA THR A 82 4.56 -4.47 5.12
C THR A 82 6.04 -4.66 4.84
N ILE A 83 6.91 -3.91 5.51
CA ILE A 83 8.37 -4.07 5.39
C ILE A 83 8.83 -5.45 5.86
N GLY A 84 8.26 -5.94 6.96
CA GLY A 84 8.48 -7.30 7.44
C GLY A 84 8.10 -8.36 6.41
N ALA A 85 6.96 -8.19 5.73
CA ALA A 85 6.51 -9.08 4.67
C ALA A 85 7.41 -9.04 3.43
N ILE A 86 7.91 -7.86 3.06
CA ILE A 86 8.87 -7.70 1.95
C ILE A 86 10.17 -8.45 2.26
N PHE A 87 10.68 -8.29 3.49
CA PHE A 87 11.95 -8.90 3.89
C PHE A 87 11.88 -10.42 4.05
N PHE A 88 10.81 -10.94 4.66
CA PHE A 88 10.66 -12.38 4.89
C PHE A 88 10.35 -13.16 3.60
N GLY A 89 9.64 -12.54 2.65
CA GLY A 89 9.21 -13.19 1.42
C GLY A 89 9.64 -12.46 0.17
N SER A 90 8.88 -11.44 -0.22
CA SER A 90 9.17 -10.62 -1.40
C SER A 90 8.23 -9.40 -1.45
N ALA A 91 8.60 -8.40 -2.26
CA ALA A 91 7.70 -7.29 -2.57
C ALA A 91 6.36 -7.75 -3.18
N LEU A 92 6.36 -8.84 -3.94
CA LEU A 92 5.14 -9.43 -4.49
C LEU A 92 4.23 -9.99 -3.39
N LEU A 93 4.80 -10.70 -2.40
CA LEU A 93 4.04 -11.22 -1.26
C LEU A 93 3.41 -10.08 -0.46
N ALA A 94 4.19 -9.02 -0.18
CA ALA A 94 3.68 -7.83 0.50
C ALA A 94 2.56 -7.14 -0.29
N GLY A 95 2.68 -7.04 -1.63
CA GLY A 95 1.62 -6.51 -2.49
C GLY A 95 0.34 -7.35 -2.49
N VAL A 96 0.46 -8.68 -2.50
CA VAL A 96 -0.70 -9.58 -2.39
C VAL A 96 -1.40 -9.43 -1.04
N VAL A 97 -0.65 -9.41 0.06
CA VAL A 97 -1.20 -9.16 1.40
C VAL A 97 -1.88 -7.78 1.44
N MET A 98 -1.19 -6.77 0.90
CA MET A 98 -1.69 -5.46 0.49
C MET A 98 -3.14 -5.47 0.03
N THR A 99 -3.30 -6.17 -1.07
CA THR A 99 -4.50 -6.04 -1.87
C THR A 99 -5.61 -6.95 -1.36
N VAL A 100 -5.30 -8.01 -0.62
CA VAL A 100 -6.30 -8.77 0.15
C VAL A 100 -6.81 -7.96 1.35
N LEU A 101 -5.99 -7.08 1.93
CA LEU A 101 -6.41 -6.27 3.07
C LEU A 101 -7.43 -5.19 2.69
N ILE A 102 -7.34 -4.63 1.49
CA ILE A 102 -8.26 -3.60 0.99
C ILE A 102 -9.74 -4.04 1.03
N PRO A 103 -10.17 -5.15 0.39
CA PRO A 103 -11.57 -5.55 0.40
C PRO A 103 -12.01 -5.99 1.81
N VAL A 104 -11.10 -6.49 2.64
CA VAL A 104 -11.39 -6.81 4.05
C VAL A 104 -11.72 -5.53 4.83
N THR A 105 -10.94 -4.46 4.65
CA THR A 105 -11.21 -3.17 5.30
C THR A 105 -12.52 -2.55 4.81
N GLU A 106 -12.86 -2.69 3.52
CA GLU A 106 -14.15 -2.21 2.98
C GLU A 106 -15.34 -2.94 3.61
N VAL A 107 -15.30 -4.28 3.67
CA VAL A 107 -16.36 -5.07 4.31
C VAL A 107 -16.50 -4.72 5.78
N LEU A 108 -15.38 -4.56 6.50
CA LEU A 108 -15.39 -4.18 7.91
C LEU A 108 -15.94 -2.76 8.11
N ALA A 109 -15.62 -1.82 7.22
CA ALA A 109 -16.18 -0.47 7.25
C ALA A 109 -17.71 -0.49 7.08
N VAL A 110 -18.23 -1.29 6.14
CA VAL A 110 -19.69 -1.46 5.95
C VAL A 110 -20.35 -2.05 7.19
N LEU A 111 -19.76 -3.10 7.78
CA LEU A 111 -20.32 -3.79 8.95
C LEU A 111 -20.29 -2.92 10.22
N LEU A 112 -19.20 -2.19 10.47
CA LEU A 112 -19.02 -1.41 11.70
C LEU A 112 -19.77 -0.07 11.66
N PHE A 113 -19.78 0.62 10.52
CA PHE A 113 -20.41 1.94 10.48
C PHE A 113 -21.93 1.84 10.56
N SER A 114 -22.54 0.76 10.04
CA SER A 114 -23.97 0.40 10.19
C SER A 114 -24.95 1.57 10.10
N GLU A 115 -24.57 2.65 9.41
CA GLU A 115 -25.34 3.88 9.26
C GLU A 115 -26.54 3.60 8.34
N PRO A 116 -27.61 4.43 8.38
CA PRO A 116 -28.69 4.36 7.41
C PRO A 116 -28.14 4.71 6.02
N PHE A 117 -27.58 3.72 5.35
CA PHE A 117 -27.01 3.82 4.02
C PHE A 117 -28.16 4.09 3.04
N ASN A 118 -28.31 5.36 2.66
CA ASN A 118 -29.16 5.74 1.53
C ASN A 118 -28.71 4.90 0.31
N GLY A 119 -29.66 4.35 -0.46
CA GLY A 119 -29.39 3.34 -1.49
C GLY A 119 -28.29 3.73 -2.48
N THR A 120 -28.13 5.03 -2.75
CA THR A 120 -27.04 5.59 -3.58
C THR A 120 -25.64 5.40 -3.00
N LYS A 121 -25.44 5.50 -1.69
CA LYS A 121 -24.14 5.22 -1.04
C LYS A 121 -23.80 3.73 -1.10
N GLY A 122 -24.81 2.87 -1.00
CA GLY A 122 -24.65 1.41 -1.11
C GLY A 122 -24.31 0.97 -2.54
N VAL A 123 -24.95 1.58 -3.54
CA VAL A 123 -24.63 1.32 -4.96
C VAL A 123 -23.23 1.84 -5.31
N ALA A 124 -22.83 3.02 -4.81
CA ALA A 124 -21.47 3.52 -4.99
C ALA A 124 -20.43 2.58 -4.37
N LEU A 125 -20.70 2.07 -3.17
CA LEU A 125 -19.84 1.12 -2.49
C LEU A 125 -19.78 -0.22 -3.26
N ALA A 126 -20.92 -0.74 -3.72
CA ALA A 126 -20.96 -1.96 -4.54
C ALA A 126 -20.20 -1.80 -5.87
N LEU A 127 -20.33 -0.65 -6.54
CA LEU A 127 -19.56 -0.33 -7.76
C LEU A 127 -18.06 -0.22 -7.49
N SER A 128 -17.67 0.37 -6.36
CA SER A 128 -16.26 0.45 -5.95
C SER A 128 -15.69 -0.94 -5.68
N LEU A 129 -16.45 -1.81 -5.00
CA LEU A 129 -16.06 -3.19 -4.73
C LEU A 129 -15.99 -4.02 -6.02
N TRP A 130 -16.93 -3.81 -6.95
CA TRP A 130 -16.93 -4.45 -8.27
C TRP A 130 -15.71 -4.03 -9.11
N GLY A 131 -15.39 -2.74 -9.16
CA GLY A 131 -14.21 -2.23 -9.85
C GLY A 131 -12.92 -2.76 -9.23
N PHE A 132 -12.86 -2.84 -7.89
CA PHE A 132 -11.72 -3.39 -7.17
C PHE A 132 -11.51 -4.88 -7.49
N VAL A 133 -12.57 -5.69 -7.45
CA VAL A 133 -12.52 -7.12 -7.81
C VAL A 133 -12.12 -7.30 -9.28
N SER A 134 -12.61 -6.46 -10.19
CA SER A 134 -12.25 -6.49 -11.61
C SER A 134 -10.77 -6.18 -11.83
N TYR A 135 -10.21 -5.19 -11.13
CA TYR A 135 -8.79 -4.85 -11.20
C TYR A 135 -7.93 -6.02 -10.69
N PHE A 136 -8.32 -6.62 -9.55
CA PHE A 136 -7.54 -7.69 -8.95
C PHE A 136 -7.58 -8.98 -9.77
N TYR A 137 -8.74 -9.28 -10.39
CA TYR A 137 -8.85 -10.37 -11.35
C TYR A 137 -7.91 -10.17 -12.55
N GLY A 138 -7.85 -8.95 -13.10
CA GLY A 138 -6.94 -8.60 -14.19
C GLY A 138 -5.46 -8.73 -13.82
N GLU A 139 -5.07 -8.27 -12.62
CA GLU A 139 -3.69 -8.34 -12.14
C GLU A 139 -3.24 -9.79 -11.91
N VAL A 140 -4.11 -10.64 -11.32
CA VAL A 140 -3.84 -12.07 -11.13
C VAL A 140 -3.78 -12.83 -12.46
N GLN A 141 -4.65 -12.50 -13.42
CA GLN A 141 -4.62 -13.12 -14.76
C GLN A 141 -3.34 -12.74 -15.51
N THR A 142 -2.92 -11.48 -15.41
CA THR A 142 -1.68 -10.97 -16.03
C THR A 142 -0.44 -11.57 -15.37
N ALA A 143 -0.44 -11.71 -14.05
CA ALA A 143 0.63 -12.36 -13.29
C ALA A 143 0.71 -13.88 -13.54
N LYS A 144 -0.36 -14.52 -14.02
CA LYS A 144 -0.35 -15.91 -14.49
C LYS A 144 0.14 -16.02 -15.94
N ALA A 145 -0.28 -15.12 -16.82
CA ALA A 145 0.18 -15.06 -18.21
C ALA A 145 1.70 -14.83 -18.32
N ASN A 146 2.27 -14.00 -17.44
CA ASN A 146 3.71 -13.71 -17.40
C ASN A 146 4.57 -14.83 -16.77
N ARG A 147 3.94 -15.92 -16.27
CA ARG A 147 4.63 -17.11 -15.73
C ARG A 147 4.59 -18.32 -16.66
N GLN A 148 3.90 -18.23 -17.80
CA GLN A 148 3.96 -19.27 -18.82
C GLN A 148 5.33 -19.16 -19.53
N PRO A 149 6.21 -20.17 -19.47
CA PRO A 149 7.38 -20.20 -20.34
C PRO A 149 6.88 -20.25 -21.78
N ASP A 150 7.52 -19.48 -22.66
CA ASP A 150 7.40 -19.61 -24.10
C ASP A 150 7.75 -21.07 -24.49
N ASN A 151 6.71 -21.90 -24.63
CA ASN A 151 6.82 -23.28 -25.09
C ASN A 151 6.64 -23.32 -26.62
N ASN A 152 7.24 -22.40 -27.36
CA ASN A 152 7.36 -22.59 -28.79
C ASN A 152 8.48 -23.63 -29.01
N PRO A 153 8.17 -24.86 -29.50
CA PRO A 153 9.25 -25.77 -29.87
C PRO A 153 10.09 -25.09 -30.94
N PRO A 154 11.43 -25.27 -30.95
CA PRO A 154 12.24 -24.83 -32.07
C PRO A 154 11.65 -25.50 -33.30
N ASN A 155 11.14 -24.66 -34.20
CA ASN A 155 10.76 -24.98 -35.55
C ASN A 155 11.91 -25.78 -36.15
N ALA A 156 11.78 -27.09 -36.10
CA ALA A 156 12.53 -28.01 -36.90
C ALA A 156 12.15 -27.66 -38.34
N GLU A 157 12.92 -26.75 -38.92
CA GLU A 157 12.95 -26.57 -40.35
C GLU A 157 13.18 -27.94 -40.95
N HIS A 158 12.10 -28.33 -41.62
CA HIS A 158 11.92 -29.45 -42.51
C HIS A 158 13.21 -29.76 -43.27
N LEU A 159 13.56 -31.03 -43.19
CA LEU A 159 14.50 -31.80 -44.00
C LEU A 159 14.39 -31.42 -45.50
N ASP A 160 15.41 -31.61 -46.32
CA ASP A 160 15.66 -32.87 -47.07
C ASP A 160 16.93 -32.66 -47.95
N PRO A 161 17.33 -33.63 -48.81
CA PRO A 161 18.11 -34.83 -48.54
C PRO A 161 19.52 -34.81 -49.16
#